data_AF-A0A545UET5-F1
#
_entry.id   AF-A0A545UET5-F1
#
_cell.length_a   1.000
_cell.length_b   1.000
_cell.length_c   1.000
_cell.angle_alpha   90.00
_cell.angle_beta   90.00
_cell.angle_gamma   90.00
#
_symmetry.space_group_name_H-M   'P 1'
#
loop_
_entity.id
_entity.type
_entity.pdbx_description
1 polymer ?
#
loop_
_entity_poly.entity_id
_entity_poly.type
_entity_poly.pdbx_seq_one_letter_code
_entity_poly.pdbx_strand_id
1 'polypeptide(L)'
;MSELKVITNTVGKIKKAKHLYLKDQDISANELAENLVDDAKHLGVKASVKKIGCWWCVYSDTDWLEKGTDESIVELFNNLRGLANAPQNSFRREVLLTAFADHVLTCKDEVCVYIKGKEKTQNELSDILKKIPKGNRIVAFCIEPNQEKDQGQP
;
A
#
# COMPACT_ATOMS: atom_id res chain seq x y z
N MET A 1 35.37 -0.69 -10.60
CA MET A 1 34.00 -1.07 -11.01
C MET A 1 33.23 -1.38 -9.74
N SER A 2 32.20 -0.60 -9.42
CA SER A 2 31.40 -0.85 -8.21
C SER A 2 30.45 -2.01 -8.46
N GLU A 3 30.54 -3.07 -7.66
CA GLU A 3 29.59 -4.18 -7.70
C GLU A 3 28.18 -3.67 -7.34
N LEU A 4 27.23 -3.90 -8.23
CA LEU A 4 25.81 -3.68 -7.95
C LEU A 4 25.37 -4.69 -6.89
N LYS A 5 25.11 -4.22 -5.66
CA LYS A 5 24.56 -5.06 -4.60
C LYS A 5 23.04 -5.04 -4.67
N VAL A 6 22.45 -6.23 -4.78
CA VAL A 6 21.00 -6.42 -4.66
C VAL A 6 20.55 -5.90 -3.29
N ILE A 7 19.52 -5.06 -3.29
CA ILE A 7 18.93 -4.59 -2.06
C ILE A 7 18.14 -5.74 -1.43
N THR A 8 18.73 -6.37 -0.41
CA THR A 8 18.00 -7.24 0.52
C THR A 8 17.28 -6.38 1.58
N ASN A 9 16.11 -6.84 2.05
CA ASN A 9 15.25 -6.15 3.03
C ASN A 9 14.81 -4.73 2.58
N THR A 10 14.16 -4.65 1.43
CA THR A 10 13.61 -3.41 0.85
C THR A 10 12.77 -2.62 1.86
N VAL A 11 11.79 -3.28 2.48
CA VAL A 11 10.86 -2.67 3.45
C VAL A 11 11.62 -2.06 4.64
N GLY A 12 12.59 -2.76 5.20
CA GLY A 12 13.41 -2.24 6.30
C GLY A 12 14.25 -1.03 5.90
N LYS A 13 14.75 -0.98 4.66
CA LYS A 13 15.50 0.17 4.15
C LYS A 13 14.60 1.38 3.87
N ILE A 14 13.40 1.17 3.32
CA ILE A 14 12.40 2.23 3.13
C ILE A 14 12.06 2.88 4.48
N LYS A 15 11.80 2.07 5.52
CA LYS A 15 11.54 2.58 6.88
C LYS A 15 12.68 3.47 7.40
N LYS A 16 13.94 3.02 7.25
CA LYS A 16 15.12 3.77 7.72
C LYS A 16 15.33 5.08 6.95
N ALA A 17 14.93 5.12 5.69
CA ALA A 17 15.10 6.27 4.82
C ALA A 17 13.77 6.95 4.46
N LYS A 18 12.80 6.97 5.40
CA LYS A 18 11.42 7.46 5.15
C LYS A 18 11.36 8.85 4.49
N HIS A 19 12.29 9.74 4.83
CA HIS A 19 12.41 11.09 4.30
C HIS A 19 12.70 11.16 2.79
N LEU A 20 13.10 10.05 2.17
CA LEU A 20 13.29 9.96 0.71
C LEU A 20 11.99 9.61 -0.03
N TYR A 21 10.98 9.12 0.68
CA TYR A 21 9.76 8.56 0.10
C TYR A 21 8.49 9.30 0.50
N LEU A 22 8.50 9.97 1.66
CA LEU A 22 7.38 10.74 2.21
C LEU A 22 7.79 12.21 2.32
N LYS A 23 6.83 13.12 2.08
CA LYS A 23 7.06 14.57 2.16
C LYS A 23 7.25 15.03 3.60
N ASP A 24 6.44 14.47 4.49
CA ASP A 24 6.45 14.81 5.91
C ASP A 24 7.21 13.76 6.72
N GLN A 25 7.71 14.14 7.90
CA GLN A 25 8.36 13.19 8.80
C GLN A 25 7.34 12.23 9.44
N ASP A 26 6.08 12.64 9.54
CA ASP A 26 4.99 11.82 10.06
C ASP A 26 4.28 11.07 8.93
N ILE A 27 4.01 9.80 9.18
CA ILE A 27 3.35 8.93 8.20
C ILE A 27 1.87 9.29 8.18
N SER A 28 1.44 9.94 7.11
CA SER A 28 0.03 10.24 6.88
C SER A 28 -0.64 9.12 6.09
N ALA A 29 -1.68 8.51 6.67
CA ALA A 29 -2.49 7.53 5.94
C ALA A 29 -3.16 8.14 4.69
N ASN A 30 -3.45 9.44 4.71
CA ASN A 30 -3.98 10.15 3.54
C ASN A 30 -2.91 10.25 2.43
N GLU A 31 -1.67 10.60 2.78
CA GLU A 31 -0.55 10.65 1.81
C GLU A 31 -0.32 9.28 1.16
N LEU A 32 -0.36 8.20 1.94
CA LEU A 32 -0.24 6.84 1.40
C LEU A 32 -1.38 6.48 0.44
N ALA A 33 -2.61 6.92 0.74
CA ALA A 33 -3.76 6.70 -0.15
C ALA A 33 -3.64 7.52 -1.44
N GLU A 34 -3.27 8.80 -1.34
CA GLU A 34 -3.05 9.69 -2.48
C GLU A 34 -1.94 9.17 -3.41
N ASN A 35 -0.86 8.65 -2.84
CA ASN A 35 0.21 8.00 -3.57
C ASN A 35 -0.29 6.85 -4.46
N LEU A 36 -1.19 6.00 -3.95
CA LEU A 36 -1.79 4.93 -4.76
C LEU A 36 -2.73 5.45 -5.84
N VAL A 37 -3.49 6.52 -5.56
CA VAL A 37 -4.35 7.16 -6.56
C VAL A 37 -3.50 7.73 -7.70
N ASP A 38 -2.39 8.36 -7.37
CA ASP A 38 -1.45 8.90 -8.35
C ASP A 38 -0.80 7.80 -9.20
N ASP A 39 -0.44 6.67 -8.60
CA ASP A 39 0.10 5.51 -9.34
C ASP A 39 -0.95 4.94 -10.31
N ALA A 40 -2.19 4.75 -9.84
CA ALA A 40 -3.29 4.32 -10.70
C ALA A 40 -3.50 5.30 -11.86
N LYS A 41 -3.48 6.61 -11.58
CA LYS A 41 -3.63 7.67 -12.58
C LYS A 41 -2.54 7.62 -13.64
N HIS A 42 -1.28 7.42 -13.26
CA HIS A 42 -0.16 7.25 -14.21
C HIS A 42 -0.35 6.03 -15.11
N LEU A 43 -1.00 4.97 -14.60
CA LEU A 43 -1.36 3.77 -15.37
C LEU A 43 -2.67 3.92 -16.17
N GLY A 44 -3.20 5.15 -16.27
CA GLY A 44 -4.44 5.46 -16.98
C GLY A 44 -5.69 4.90 -16.29
N VAL A 45 -5.65 4.71 -14.98
CA VAL A 45 -6.75 4.18 -14.16
C VAL A 45 -7.26 5.25 -13.22
N LYS A 46 -8.59 5.44 -13.17
CA LYS A 46 -9.23 6.31 -12.20
C LYS A 46 -9.50 5.55 -10.91
N ALA A 47 -8.78 5.88 -9.85
CA ALA A 47 -9.02 5.35 -8.51
C ALA A 47 -9.74 6.37 -7.61
N SER A 48 -10.43 5.87 -6.59
CA SER A 48 -11.09 6.65 -5.55
C SER A 48 -10.64 6.17 -4.17
N VAL A 49 -10.73 7.06 -3.17
CA VAL A 49 -10.40 6.75 -1.78
C VAL A 49 -11.65 6.81 -0.92
N LYS A 50 -11.82 5.83 -0.02
CA LYS A 50 -12.86 5.84 1.00
C LYS A 50 -12.29 5.39 2.33
N LYS A 51 -12.59 6.15 3.39
CA LYS A 51 -12.25 5.78 4.77
C LYS A 51 -13.42 5.06 5.42
N ILE A 52 -13.17 3.90 6.04
CA ILE A 52 -14.17 3.09 6.74
C ILE A 52 -13.57 2.68 8.09
N GLY A 53 -13.93 3.39 9.16
CA GLY A 53 -13.29 3.20 10.47
C GLY A 53 -11.80 3.55 10.41
N CYS A 54 -10.93 2.61 10.77
CA CYS A 54 -9.48 2.76 10.66
C CYS A 54 -8.93 2.44 9.26
N TRP A 55 -9.74 1.88 8.37
CA TRP A 55 -9.30 1.46 7.03
C TRP A 55 -9.38 2.59 6.03
N TRP A 56 -8.31 2.73 5.26
CA TRP A 56 -8.24 3.49 4.03
C TRP A 56 -8.34 2.52 2.86
N CYS A 57 -9.34 2.71 2.02
CA CYS A 57 -9.61 1.85 0.88
C CYS A 57 -9.44 2.65 -0.40
N VAL A 58 -8.46 2.29 -1.22
CA VAL A 58 -8.26 2.80 -2.57
C VAL A 58 -8.86 1.80 -3.53
N TYR A 59 -9.77 2.21 -4.40
CA TYR A 59 -10.51 1.30 -5.27
C TYR A 59 -10.75 1.86 -6.67
N SER A 60 -10.92 0.95 -7.64
CA SER A 60 -11.14 1.26 -9.06
C SER A 60 -11.90 0.15 -9.77
N ASP A 61 -12.58 0.51 -10.86
CA ASP A 61 -13.21 -0.41 -11.81
C ASP A 61 -12.18 -1.09 -12.73
N THR A 62 -10.91 -0.69 -12.70
CA THR A 62 -9.83 -1.33 -13.45
C THR A 62 -8.72 -1.75 -12.52
N ASP A 63 -8.24 -2.97 -12.70
CA ASP A 63 -7.10 -3.48 -11.96
C ASP A 63 -5.81 -2.78 -12.40
N TRP A 64 -5.30 -1.86 -11.59
CA TRP A 64 -4.03 -1.20 -11.85
C TRP A 64 -2.83 -1.98 -11.30
N LEU A 65 -3.06 -2.95 -10.41
CA LEU A 65 -1.95 -3.70 -9.80
C LEU A 65 -1.24 -4.56 -10.84
N GLU A 66 -2.01 -5.19 -11.73
CA GLU A 66 -1.52 -6.05 -12.82
C GLU A 66 -1.07 -5.27 -14.06
N LYS A 67 -1.23 -3.93 -14.11
CA LYS A 67 -0.81 -3.15 -15.26
C LYS A 67 0.70 -2.95 -15.29
N GLY A 68 1.33 -3.39 -16.38
CA GLY A 68 2.72 -3.10 -16.71
C GLY A 68 3.75 -3.86 -15.86
N THR A 69 3.36 -5.02 -15.31
CA THR A 69 4.26 -5.90 -14.54
C THR A 69 3.80 -7.35 -14.66
N ASP A 70 4.76 -8.29 -14.71
CA ASP A 70 4.52 -9.74 -14.65
C ASP A 70 4.71 -10.32 -13.23
N GLU A 71 4.97 -9.45 -12.25
CA GLU A 71 5.25 -9.86 -10.87
C GLU A 71 4.00 -10.33 -10.13
N SER A 72 4.21 -11.18 -9.13
CA SER A 72 3.14 -11.53 -8.21
C SER A 72 2.72 -10.31 -7.38
N ILE A 73 1.45 -10.30 -6.95
CA ILE A 73 0.92 -9.27 -6.07
C ILE A 73 1.75 -9.14 -4.78
N VAL A 74 2.25 -10.25 -4.22
CA VAL A 74 3.07 -10.20 -3.01
C VAL A 74 4.42 -9.51 -3.28
N GLU A 75 5.04 -9.75 -4.42
CA GLU A 75 6.32 -9.12 -4.79
C GLU A 75 6.17 -7.62 -5.04
N LEU A 76 5.08 -7.20 -5.71
CA LEU A 76 4.78 -5.80 -5.96
C LEU A 76 4.75 -4.97 -4.66
N PHE A 77 4.22 -5.56 -3.59
CA PHE A 77 4.14 -4.91 -2.28
C PHE A 77 5.42 -5.04 -1.45
N ASN A 78 6.39 -5.86 -1.84
CA ASN A 78 7.61 -6.09 -1.04
C ASN A 78 8.88 -5.54 -1.70
N ASN A 79 8.81 -5.15 -2.98
CA ASN A 79 9.96 -4.72 -3.76
C ASN A 79 9.81 -3.31 -4.31
N LEU A 80 10.93 -2.58 -4.40
CA LEU A 80 10.98 -1.33 -5.16
C LEU A 80 11.00 -1.66 -6.64
N ARG A 81 10.03 -1.09 -7.37
CA ARG A 81 9.83 -1.32 -8.80
C ARG A 81 9.57 -0.04 -9.52
N GLY A 82 10.19 0.12 -10.68
CA GLY A 82 9.89 1.26 -11.55
C GLY A 82 8.41 1.27 -11.94
N LEU A 83 7.84 2.46 -12.03
CA LEU A 83 6.50 2.64 -12.58
C LEU A 83 6.61 2.72 -14.11
N ALA A 84 5.96 1.79 -14.82
CA ALA A 84 6.00 1.74 -16.28
C ALA A 84 5.50 3.05 -16.90
N ASN A 85 6.20 3.54 -17.92
CA ASN A 85 5.88 4.79 -18.64
C ASN A 85 5.88 6.07 -17.79
N ALA A 86 6.49 6.06 -16.61
CA ALA A 86 6.63 7.22 -15.74
C ALA A 86 8.03 7.87 -15.85
N PRO A 87 8.22 9.12 -15.39
CA PRO A 87 9.51 9.79 -15.37
C PRO A 87 10.60 8.98 -14.65
N GLN A 88 11.87 9.26 -14.99
CA GLN A 88 13.02 8.65 -14.33
C GLN A 88 12.92 8.80 -12.81
N ASN A 89 13.20 7.71 -12.07
CA ASN A 89 13.05 7.57 -10.60
C ASN A 89 11.60 7.46 -10.07
N SER A 90 10.60 7.26 -10.94
CA SER A 90 9.25 6.89 -10.49
C SER A 90 9.18 5.41 -10.15
N PHE A 91 8.50 5.08 -9.04
CA PHE A 91 8.37 3.71 -8.57
C PHE A 91 6.94 3.42 -8.09
N ARG A 92 6.58 2.13 -8.06
CA ARG A 92 5.34 1.57 -7.54
C ARG A 92 5.27 1.73 -6.02
N ARG A 93 4.31 2.48 -5.52
CA ARG A 93 4.25 2.91 -4.12
C ARG A 93 3.52 1.92 -3.22
N GLU A 94 3.07 0.78 -3.73
CA GLU A 94 2.51 -0.32 -2.94
C GLU A 94 3.47 -0.79 -1.84
N VAL A 95 4.78 -0.77 -2.10
CA VAL A 95 5.82 -1.09 -1.10
C VAL A 95 5.87 -0.11 0.07
N LEU A 96 5.36 1.11 -0.08
CA LEU A 96 5.24 2.05 1.04
C LEU A 96 4.17 1.60 2.02
N LEU A 97 3.11 0.90 1.56
CA LEU A 97 2.09 0.36 2.46
C LEU A 97 2.67 -0.73 3.36
N THR A 98 3.43 -1.67 2.81
CA THR A 98 4.06 -2.71 3.64
C THR A 98 5.15 -2.14 4.55
N ALA A 99 5.80 -1.05 4.16
CA ALA A 99 6.66 -0.30 5.05
C ALA A 99 5.88 0.32 6.20
N PHE A 100 4.79 1.03 5.96
CA PHE A 100 4.28 1.99 6.94
C PHE A 100 2.90 1.67 7.55
N ALA A 101 2.06 0.86 6.90
CA ALA A 101 0.77 0.45 7.43
C ALA A 101 0.89 -0.82 8.29
N ASP A 102 0.06 -0.98 9.32
CA ASP A 102 0.09 -2.16 10.20
C ASP A 102 -0.58 -3.36 9.55
N HIS A 103 -1.66 -3.11 8.81
CA HIS A 103 -2.36 -4.10 8.02
C HIS A 103 -2.51 -3.62 6.58
N VAL A 104 -2.33 -4.54 5.64
CA VAL A 104 -2.48 -4.29 4.20
C VAL A 104 -3.13 -5.52 3.57
N LEU A 105 -4.18 -5.29 2.78
CA LEU A 105 -4.82 -6.31 1.97
C LEU A 105 -5.20 -5.74 0.61
N THR A 106 -5.38 -6.62 -0.36
CA THR A 106 -5.90 -6.26 -1.68
C THR A 106 -6.96 -7.27 -2.09
N CYS A 107 -8.01 -6.80 -2.76
CA CYS A 107 -9.08 -7.65 -3.26
C CYS A 107 -9.31 -7.43 -4.75
N LYS A 108 -9.62 -8.52 -5.45
CA LYS A 108 -10.09 -8.56 -6.84
C LYS A 108 -11.19 -9.60 -6.93
N ASP A 109 -12.31 -9.23 -7.54
CA ASP A 109 -13.46 -10.14 -7.76
C ASP A 109 -13.85 -10.91 -6.48
N GLU A 110 -13.97 -10.20 -5.36
CA GLU A 110 -14.30 -10.73 -4.02
C GLU A 110 -13.22 -11.63 -3.37
N VAL A 111 -12.14 -11.95 -4.08
CA VAL A 111 -10.99 -12.66 -3.55
C VAL A 111 -10.02 -11.67 -2.92
N CYS A 112 -9.76 -11.80 -1.63
CA CYS A 112 -8.84 -10.95 -0.89
C CYS A 112 -7.55 -11.68 -0.53
N VAL A 113 -6.43 -10.96 -0.66
CA VAL A 113 -5.09 -11.41 -0.29
C VAL A 113 -4.55 -10.48 0.79
N TYR A 114 -4.18 -11.04 1.94
CA TYR A 114 -3.45 -10.32 2.96
C TYR A 114 -1.99 -10.20 2.58
N ILE A 115 -1.50 -8.97 2.59
CA ILE A 115 -0.11 -8.64 2.27
C ILE A 115 0.68 -8.44 3.57
N LYS A 116 0.05 -7.80 4.57
CA LYS A 116 0.67 -7.50 5.86
C LYS A 116 -0.39 -7.48 6.96
N GLY A 117 0.04 -7.84 8.18
CA GLY A 117 -0.80 -7.81 9.37
C GLY A 117 -1.39 -9.17 9.70
N LYS A 118 -2.23 -9.21 10.74
CA LYS A 118 -2.94 -10.42 11.12
C LYS A 118 -4.23 -10.50 10.29
N GLU A 119 -4.47 -11.66 9.68
CA GLU A 119 -5.72 -11.90 8.97
C GLU A 119 -6.92 -11.63 9.90
N LYS A 120 -7.79 -10.71 9.48
CA LYS A 120 -9.10 -10.50 10.08
C LYS A 120 -10.05 -11.55 9.56
N THR A 121 -11.08 -11.83 10.33
CA THR A 121 -12.13 -12.78 9.96
C THR A 121 -12.85 -12.32 8.69
N GLN A 122 -13.41 -13.27 7.94
CA GLN A 122 -14.19 -12.97 6.73
C GLN A 122 -15.37 -12.02 7.03
N ASN A 123 -15.97 -12.11 8.22
CA ASN A 123 -17.06 -11.24 8.65
C ASN A 123 -16.60 -9.77 8.74
N GLU A 124 -15.47 -9.52 9.42
CA GLU A 124 -14.90 -8.17 9.56
C GLU A 124 -14.56 -7.55 8.20
N LEU A 125 -14.02 -8.34 7.28
CA LEU A 125 -13.74 -7.87 5.92
C LEU A 125 -15.02 -7.60 5.14
N SER A 126 -16.02 -8.47 5.23
CA SER A 126 -17.26 -8.32 4.50
C SER A 126 -17.97 -7.00 4.83
N ASP A 127 -17.90 -6.56 6.09
CA ASP A 127 -18.52 -5.32 6.54
C ASP A 127 -17.83 -4.06 5.99
N ILE A 128 -16.53 -4.14 5.73
CA ILE A 128 -15.75 -3.09 5.08
C ILE A 128 -16.06 -3.10 3.58
N LEU A 129 -15.95 -4.26 2.93
CA LEU A 129 -16.08 -4.39 1.48
C LEU A 129 -17.49 -4.04 0.98
N LYS A 130 -18.56 -4.39 1.73
CA LYS A 130 -19.94 -3.99 1.40
C LYS A 130 -20.15 -2.48 1.35
N LYS A 131 -19.31 -1.70 2.04
CA LYS A 131 -19.40 -0.23 2.08
C LYS A 131 -18.61 0.42 0.96
N ILE A 132 -17.83 -0.33 0.18
CA ILE A 132 -17.08 0.18 -0.98
C ILE A 132 -17.96 -0.05 -2.21
N PRO A 133 -18.09 0.94 -3.12
CA PRO A 133 -18.71 0.69 -4.42
C PRO A 133 -18.05 -0.51 -5.09
N LYS A 134 -18.83 -1.36 -5.77
CA LYS A 134 -18.28 -2.49 -6.51
C LYS A 134 -17.21 -1.98 -7.47
N GLY A 135 -15.99 -2.45 -7.30
CA GLY A 135 -14.84 -2.15 -8.14
C GLY A 135 -14.02 -3.42 -8.36
N ASN A 136 -13.33 -3.51 -9.50
CA ASN A 136 -12.52 -4.67 -9.85
C ASN A 136 -11.27 -4.80 -8.99
N ARG A 137 -10.75 -3.69 -8.43
CA ARG A 137 -9.57 -3.70 -7.56
C ARG A 137 -9.77 -2.80 -6.36
N ILE A 138 -9.44 -3.34 -5.19
CA ILE A 138 -9.41 -2.63 -3.91
C ILE A 138 -8.06 -2.88 -3.25
N VAL A 139 -7.38 -1.84 -2.79
CA VAL A 139 -6.27 -1.92 -1.85
C VAL A 139 -6.72 -1.25 -0.56
N ALA A 140 -6.72 -2.01 0.54
CA ALA A 140 -7.12 -1.50 1.85
C ALA A 140 -5.96 -1.62 2.84
N PHE A 141 -5.76 -0.58 3.64
CA PHE A 141 -4.75 -0.55 4.67
C PHE A 141 -5.21 0.24 5.89
N CYS A 142 -4.58 0.00 7.04
CA CYS A 142 -4.76 0.83 8.22
C CYS A 142 -3.41 1.08 8.90
N ILE A 143 -3.30 2.26 9.50
CA ILE A 143 -2.21 2.62 10.40
C ILE A 143 -2.86 2.70 11.77
N GLU A 144 -2.51 1.77 12.65
CA GLU A 144 -2.93 1.84 14.04
C GLU A 144 -2.24 3.06 14.66
N PRO A 145 -2.97 3.92 15.39
CA PRO A 145 -2.31 4.98 16.13
C PRO A 145 -1.27 4.30 17.04
N ASN A 146 -0.02 4.76 16.95
CA ASN A 146 1.04 4.28 17.84
C ASN A 146 0.46 4.25 19.24
N GLN A 147 0.27 3.05 19.79
CA GLN A 147 0.19 2.91 21.22
C GLN A 147 1.60 3.22 21.69
N GLU A 148 1.92 4.50 21.82
CA GLU A 148 3.01 4.93 22.68
C GLU A 148 2.76 4.19 23.98
N LYS A 149 3.66 3.23 24.22
CA LYS A 149 3.77 2.58 25.50
C LYS A 149 3.95 3.70 26.50
N ASP A 150 2.87 4.03 27.17
CA ASP A 150 2.84 4.61 28.52
C ASP A 150 3.49 3.54 29.44
N GLN A 151 4.77 3.25 29.18
CA GLN A 151 5.64 2.61 30.15
C GLN A 151 5.99 3.72 31.11
N GLY A 152 5.09 3.88 32.09
CA GLY A 152 5.31 4.72 33.26
C GLY A 152 6.72 4.52 33.77
N GLN A 153 7.41 5.64 33.92
CA GLN A 153 8.59 5.73 34.75
C GLN A 153 8.22 5.29 36.17
N PRO A 154 8.92 4.32 36.77
CA PRO A 154 9.16 4.35 38.21
C PRO A 154 10.18 5.44 38.55
#